data_AF-A0A023FSY8-F1
#
_entry.id   AF-A0A023FSY8-F1
#
_cell.length_a   1.000
_cell.length_b   1.000
_cell.length_c   1.000
_cell.angle_alpha   90.00
_cell.angle_beta   90.00
_cell.angle_gamma   90.00
#
_symmetry.space_group_name_H-M   'P 1'
#
loop_
_entity.id
_entity.type
_entity.pdbx_description
1 polymer ?
#
loop_
_entity_poly.entity_id
_entity_poly.type
_entity_poly.pdbx_seq_one_letter_code
_entity_poly.pdbx_strand_id
1 'polypeptide(L)'
;MTPATPFAIVIFLCASQALVGFSSSEVSGSLEEDLEDLSDEACDPSNDNSSCIIQGLNTTGHPLSVGCVITCKNSTRHLPNRTECLTLSTAAANAMQSNVNYTCPVGLCFNGQCEPNGLAIGCWHDTPPPNSTSVTTKAPTTTATSASSV
;
A
#
# COMPACT_ATOMS: atom_id res chain seq x y z
N MET A 1 -53.13 27.44 -48.79
CA MET A 1 -54.38 27.17 -48.06
C MET A 1 -54.07 26.14 -46.98
N THR A 2 -54.17 26.58 -45.72
CA THR A 2 -54.70 25.89 -44.52
C THR A 2 -54.59 24.35 -44.40
N PRO A 3 -54.60 23.80 -43.17
CA PRO A 3 -53.76 24.06 -41.98
C PRO A 3 -53.28 22.71 -41.37
N ALA A 4 -52.32 22.74 -40.44
CA ALA A 4 -52.21 21.82 -39.29
C ALA A 4 -50.76 21.77 -38.80
N THR A 5 -50.47 22.61 -37.81
CA THR A 5 -49.91 22.07 -36.57
C THR A 5 -50.73 20.83 -36.16
N PRO A 6 -50.16 19.77 -35.56
CA PRO A 6 -49.18 19.99 -34.50
C PRO A 6 -48.16 18.86 -34.27
N PHE A 7 -47.20 19.18 -33.40
CA PHE A 7 -46.41 18.22 -32.64
C PHE A 7 -45.62 17.22 -33.48
N ALA A 8 -44.55 17.75 -34.08
CA ALA A 8 -43.29 17.03 -34.11
C ALA A 8 -42.99 16.59 -32.66
N ILE A 9 -43.35 15.35 -32.32
CA ILE A 9 -42.90 14.69 -31.11
C ILE A 9 -41.44 14.37 -31.37
N VAL A 10 -40.59 15.29 -30.92
CA VAL A 10 -39.13 15.16 -30.86
C VAL A 10 -38.84 14.04 -29.86
N ILE A 11 -38.56 12.84 -30.36
CA ILE A 11 -38.10 11.74 -29.51
C ILE A 11 -36.61 11.92 -29.26
N PHE A 12 -36.29 12.27 -28.02
CA PHE A 12 -34.96 12.44 -27.44
C PHE A 12 -34.24 11.08 -27.36
N LEU A 13 -33.03 11.00 -27.95
CA LEU A 13 -32.14 9.84 -27.85
C LEU A 13 -31.28 9.96 -26.57
N CYS A 14 -31.25 8.91 -25.75
CA CYS A 14 -30.41 8.76 -24.56
C CYS A 14 -29.70 7.40 -24.57
N ALA A 15 -28.36 7.35 -24.55
CA ALA A 15 -27.56 6.28 -23.95
C ALA A 15 -26.07 6.69 -23.94
N SER A 16 -25.44 6.64 -22.77
CA SER A 16 -24.47 7.66 -22.38
C SER A 16 -23.08 7.53 -23.01
N GLN A 17 -22.72 8.47 -23.86
CA GLN A 17 -22.11 9.63 -23.23
C GLN A 17 -23.24 10.63 -22.99
N ALA A 18 -22.99 11.71 -22.28
CA ALA A 18 -23.37 12.91 -23.03
C ALA A 18 -22.65 12.83 -24.40
N LEU A 19 -23.35 12.37 -25.47
CA LEU A 19 -23.03 12.36 -26.92
C LEU A 19 -22.51 11.08 -27.68
N VAL A 20 -23.44 10.54 -28.50
CA VAL A 20 -23.46 10.16 -29.96
C VAL A 20 -22.25 9.44 -30.58
N GLY A 21 -22.34 8.38 -31.40
CA GLY A 21 -23.43 7.63 -32.03
C GLY A 21 -23.01 7.20 -33.46
N PHE A 22 -23.21 5.91 -33.79
CA PHE A 22 -23.74 5.27 -35.03
C PHE A 22 -23.54 5.95 -36.40
N SER A 23 -23.44 5.33 -37.59
CA SER A 23 -23.77 4.00 -38.16
C SER A 23 -23.31 4.03 -39.65
N SER A 24 -22.96 2.87 -40.24
CA SER A 24 -23.55 2.32 -41.49
C SER A 24 -22.70 1.20 -42.09
N SER A 25 -23.41 0.18 -42.59
CA SER A 25 -23.02 -0.88 -43.54
C SER A 25 -21.91 -0.48 -44.53
N GLU A 26 -21.07 -1.36 -45.05
CA GLU A 26 -21.34 -2.66 -45.68
C GLU A 26 -20.04 -3.45 -45.91
N VAL A 27 -20.19 -4.74 -46.29
CA VAL A 27 -19.21 -5.69 -46.86
C VAL A 27 -18.76 -6.83 -45.93
N SER A 28 -19.56 -7.90 -46.02
CA SER A 28 -19.19 -9.30 -46.26
C SER A 28 -17.89 -9.84 -45.68
N GLY A 29 -18.03 -10.75 -44.73
CA GLY A 29 -16.97 -11.67 -44.30
C GLY A 29 -17.56 -12.75 -43.41
N SER A 30 -18.13 -13.77 -44.04
CA SER A 30 -18.44 -15.08 -43.42
C SER A 30 -17.20 -15.62 -42.69
N LEU A 31 -17.36 -16.07 -41.46
CA LEU A 31 -17.17 -17.46 -41.01
C LEU A 31 -17.32 -17.52 -39.49
N GLU A 32 -18.29 -18.33 -39.07
CA GLU A 32 -18.51 -18.81 -37.70
C GLU A 32 -17.32 -19.73 -37.35
N GLU A 33 -16.61 -19.53 -36.23
CA GLU A 33 -15.95 -20.61 -35.45
C GLU A 33 -15.78 -20.12 -33.98
N ASP A 34 -16.65 -20.68 -33.13
CA ASP A 34 -16.40 -21.21 -31.78
C ASP A 34 -15.99 -20.32 -30.59
N LEU A 35 -16.89 -20.37 -29.58
CA LEU A 35 -16.61 -20.24 -28.15
C LEU A 35 -15.36 -21.04 -27.77
N GLU A 36 -14.49 -20.48 -26.90
CA GLU A 36 -13.84 -21.02 -25.67
C GLU A 36 -12.96 -19.85 -25.16
N ASP A 37 -12.80 -19.46 -23.90
CA ASP A 37 -13.25 -19.85 -22.58
C ASP A 37 -13.00 -18.62 -21.69
N LEU A 38 -13.98 -18.27 -20.86
CA LEU A 38 -13.90 -17.18 -19.89
C LEU A 38 -13.11 -17.68 -18.68
N SER A 39 -11.79 -17.56 -18.70
CA SER A 39 -11.02 -17.50 -17.45
C SER A 39 -10.96 -16.04 -16.99
N ASP A 40 -12.12 -15.49 -16.64
CA ASP A 40 -12.17 -14.42 -15.64
C ASP A 40 -11.73 -15.10 -14.35
N GLU A 41 -10.41 -15.09 -14.12
CA GLU A 41 -9.84 -15.58 -12.87
C GLU A 41 -10.41 -14.70 -11.77
N ALA A 42 -11.46 -15.22 -11.14
CA ALA A 42 -12.14 -14.58 -10.04
C ALA A 42 -11.04 -14.16 -9.06
N CYS A 43 -10.95 -12.87 -8.80
CA CYS A 43 -10.19 -12.37 -7.66
C CYS A 43 -10.90 -12.96 -6.44
N ASP A 44 -10.55 -14.19 -6.04
CA ASP A 44 -11.04 -14.84 -4.84
C ASP A 44 -10.66 -13.90 -3.69
N PRO A 45 -11.61 -13.11 -3.16
CA PRO A 45 -11.35 -12.40 -1.94
C PRO A 45 -11.55 -13.47 -0.89
N SER A 46 -10.56 -14.36 -0.77
CA SER A 46 -10.55 -15.46 0.18
C SER A 46 -10.93 -14.86 1.52
N ASN A 47 -12.19 -15.07 1.85
CA ASN A 47 -12.92 -14.55 2.99
C ASN A 47 -12.48 -15.35 4.21
N ASP A 48 -11.18 -15.42 4.38
CA ASP A 48 -10.56 -15.82 5.61
C ASP A 48 -10.81 -14.65 6.54
N ASN A 49 -11.84 -14.75 7.37
CA ASN A 49 -12.03 -13.96 8.59
C ASN A 49 -10.90 -14.24 9.61
N SER A 50 -9.67 -14.35 9.12
CA SER A 50 -8.46 -14.55 9.87
C SER A 50 -7.92 -13.17 10.23
N SER A 51 -7.69 -12.95 11.51
CA SER A 51 -7.01 -11.74 11.98
C SER A 51 -5.63 -11.68 11.33
N CYS A 52 -5.39 -10.59 10.61
CA CYS A 52 -4.10 -10.27 10.02
C CYS A 52 -3.45 -9.13 10.81
N ILE A 53 -2.13 -9.21 10.98
CA ILE A 53 -1.32 -8.20 11.65
C ILE A 53 -0.37 -7.61 10.63
N ILE A 54 -0.35 -6.28 10.57
CA ILE A 54 0.60 -5.50 9.79
C ILE A 54 1.51 -4.82 10.79
N GLN A 55 2.81 -5.14 10.75
CA GLN A 55 3.78 -4.41 11.57
C GLN A 55 3.89 -2.99 11.02
N GLY A 56 3.64 -1.98 11.86
CA GLY A 56 3.76 -0.58 11.48
C GLY A 56 4.51 0.23 12.52
N LEU A 57 5.04 1.38 12.09
CA LEU A 57 5.63 2.39 12.96
C LEU A 57 4.83 3.69 12.84
N ASN A 58 4.76 4.44 13.92
CA ASN A 58 4.32 5.83 13.88
C ASN A 58 5.33 6.61 13.03
N THR A 59 4.85 7.59 12.27
CA THR A 59 5.73 8.48 11.49
C THR A 59 5.30 9.92 11.66
N THR A 60 6.12 10.85 11.17
CA THR A 60 5.79 12.29 11.16
C THR A 60 4.55 12.62 10.30
N GLY A 61 4.10 11.67 9.47
CA GLY A 61 2.83 11.71 8.74
C GLY A 61 1.82 10.70 9.30
N HIS A 62 1.34 9.80 8.46
CA HIS A 62 0.54 8.65 8.89
C HIS A 62 1.44 7.45 9.23
N PRO A 63 0.98 6.52 10.08
CA PRO A 63 1.69 5.27 10.30
C PRO A 63 2.00 4.55 8.98
N LEU A 64 3.20 4.00 8.88
CA LEU A 64 3.65 3.24 7.71
C LEU A 64 3.98 1.81 8.11
N SER A 65 3.71 0.87 7.21
CA SER A 65 4.07 -0.54 7.42
C SER A 65 5.57 -0.74 7.35
N VAL A 66 6.09 -1.67 8.15
CA VAL A 66 7.46 -2.17 8.05
C VAL A 66 7.47 -3.28 7.00
N GLY A 67 8.01 -2.97 5.82
CA GLY A 67 7.94 -3.85 4.66
C GLY A 67 6.55 -3.95 4.02
N CYS A 68 6.38 -4.97 3.19
CA CYS A 68 5.21 -5.18 2.32
C CYS A 68 4.48 -6.50 2.54
N VAL A 69 4.69 -7.09 3.72
CA VAL A 69 4.22 -8.43 4.07
C VAL A 69 3.24 -8.34 5.24
N ILE A 70 2.08 -8.95 5.07
CA ILE A 70 1.01 -9.07 6.05
C ILE A 70 1.02 -10.49 6.60
N THR A 71 1.11 -10.64 7.92
CA THR A 71 1.06 -11.95 8.56
C THR A 71 -0.36 -12.20 9.08
N CYS A 72 -1.02 -13.23 8.54
CA CYS A 72 -2.32 -13.70 9.00
C CYS A 72 -2.14 -15.04 9.74
N LYS A 73 -3.16 -15.46 10.50
CA LYS A 73 -3.08 -16.66 11.35
C LYS A 73 -2.51 -17.91 10.67
N ASN A 74 -2.88 -18.15 9.39
CA ASN A 74 -2.50 -19.34 8.64
C ASN A 74 -1.80 -19.05 7.30
N SER A 75 -1.49 -17.78 7.02
CA SER A 75 -1.00 -17.38 5.70
C SER A 75 -0.22 -16.08 5.76
N THR A 76 0.56 -15.84 4.72
CA THR A 76 1.21 -14.55 4.48
C THR A 76 0.62 -13.94 3.22
N ARG A 77 0.28 -12.65 3.27
CA ARG A 77 -0.24 -11.90 2.13
C ARG A 77 0.68 -10.71 1.84
N HIS A 78 0.63 -10.18 0.62
CA HIS A 78 1.39 -8.99 0.25
C HIS A 78 0.50 -7.75 0.24
N LEU A 79 1.08 -6.61 0.63
CA LEU A 79 0.43 -5.33 0.39
C LEU A 79 0.34 -5.04 -1.12
N PRO A 80 -0.68 -4.30 -1.56
CA PRO A 80 -0.82 -3.91 -2.97
C PRO A 80 0.43 -3.20 -3.50
N ASN A 81 0.72 -3.39 -4.78
CA ASN A 81 1.82 -2.68 -5.44
C ASN A 81 1.62 -1.16 -5.33
N ARG A 82 2.72 -0.42 -5.15
CA ARG A 82 2.80 1.03 -4.92
C ARG A 82 2.25 1.51 -3.57
N THR A 83 2.02 0.61 -2.60
CA THR A 83 1.76 1.01 -1.21
C THR A 83 3.05 1.55 -0.58
N GLU A 84 2.97 2.68 0.15
CA GLU A 84 4.12 3.22 0.89
C GLU A 84 4.51 2.32 2.06
N CYS A 85 5.81 2.13 2.25
CA CYS A 85 6.35 1.25 3.26
C CYS A 85 7.68 1.79 3.80
N LEU A 86 8.06 1.35 4.99
CA LEU A 86 9.38 1.56 5.55
C LEU A 86 10.28 0.41 5.11
N THR A 87 11.44 0.76 4.55
CA THR A 87 12.50 -0.17 4.10
C THR A 87 13.30 -0.78 5.27
N LEU A 88 12.62 -1.05 6.38
CA LEU A 88 13.17 -1.70 7.56
C LEU A 88 12.76 -3.18 7.59
N SER A 89 13.60 -4.01 8.21
CA SER A 89 13.19 -5.36 8.58
C SER A 89 12.33 -5.32 9.84
N THR A 90 11.45 -6.30 10.00
CA THR A 90 10.65 -6.48 11.23
C THR A 90 11.54 -6.59 12.47
N ALA A 91 12.69 -7.24 12.35
CA ALA A 91 13.66 -7.35 13.44
C ALA A 91 14.25 -6.00 13.84
N ALA A 92 14.58 -5.14 12.87
CA ALA A 92 15.09 -3.80 13.15
C ALA A 92 14.02 -2.93 13.82
N ALA A 93 12.78 -2.96 13.31
CA ALA A 93 11.66 -2.24 13.91
C ALA A 93 11.38 -2.69 15.35
N ASN A 94 11.45 -3.99 15.63
CA ASN A 94 11.24 -4.54 16.97
C ASN A 94 12.39 -4.22 17.95
N ALA A 95 13.57 -3.87 17.44
CA ALA A 95 14.74 -3.51 18.23
C ALA A 95 14.87 -2.00 18.46
N MET A 96 14.01 -1.19 17.84
CA MET A 96 13.98 0.25 18.08
C MET A 96 13.66 0.52 19.56
N GLN A 97 14.23 1.62 20.08
CA GLN A 97 13.90 2.07 21.42
C GLN A 97 12.54 2.76 21.39
N SER A 98 11.69 2.46 22.38
CA SER A 98 10.38 3.10 22.50
C SER A 98 10.51 4.61 22.65
N ASN A 99 9.63 5.35 21.99
CA ASN A 99 9.54 6.82 22.04
C ASN A 99 10.79 7.56 21.53
N VAL A 100 11.66 6.89 20.77
CA VAL A 100 12.80 7.51 20.10
C VAL A 100 12.46 7.71 18.63
N ASN A 101 12.65 8.93 18.13
CA ASN A 101 12.42 9.27 16.73
C ASN A 101 13.67 8.97 15.89
N TYR A 102 13.57 7.97 15.02
CA TYR A 102 14.62 7.58 14.07
C TYR A 102 14.33 8.15 12.69
N THR A 103 15.35 8.22 11.83
CA THR A 103 15.17 8.49 10.40
C THR A 103 15.04 7.16 9.66
N CYS A 104 13.82 6.80 9.25
CA CYS A 104 13.55 5.57 8.51
C CYS A 104 13.56 5.84 7.00
N PRO A 105 14.22 4.99 6.20
CA PRO A 105 14.10 5.04 4.74
C PRO A 105 12.71 4.58 4.29
N VAL A 106 12.14 5.28 3.31
CA VAL A 106 10.82 5.02 2.74
C VAL A 106 10.96 4.36 1.36
N GLY A 107 9.98 3.55 1.02
CA GLY A 107 9.88 2.87 -0.26
C GLY A 107 8.44 2.65 -0.71
N LEU A 108 8.31 1.89 -1.79
CA LEU A 108 7.03 1.46 -2.36
C LEU A 108 7.02 -0.05 -2.52
N CYS A 109 5.87 -0.67 -2.27
CA CYS A 109 5.71 -2.10 -2.43
C CYS A 109 5.72 -2.52 -3.91
N PHE A 110 6.54 -3.51 -4.24
CA PHE A 110 6.52 -4.21 -5.52
C PHE A 110 6.71 -5.71 -5.27
N ASN A 111 5.71 -6.52 -5.63
CA ASN A 111 5.72 -7.97 -5.47
C ASN A 111 6.12 -8.42 -4.04
N GLY A 112 5.58 -7.73 -3.03
CA GLY A 112 5.85 -8.06 -1.62
C GLY A 112 7.19 -7.56 -1.07
N GLN A 113 7.99 -6.84 -1.85
CA GLN A 113 9.22 -6.18 -1.40
C GLN A 113 9.01 -4.68 -1.28
N CYS A 114 9.64 -4.05 -0.29
CA CYS A 114 9.64 -2.60 -0.13
C CYS A 114 10.87 -2.02 -0.84
N GLU A 115 10.66 -1.45 -2.03
CA GLU A 115 11.74 -0.89 -2.83
C GLU A 115 12.01 0.57 -2.42
N PRO A 116 13.23 0.94 -2.00
CA PRO A 116 13.53 2.28 -1.54
C PRO A 116 13.36 3.32 -2.65
N ASN A 117 12.76 4.46 -2.32
CA ASN A 117 12.55 5.57 -3.27
C ASN A 117 13.51 6.76 -3.06
N GLY A 118 14.48 6.63 -2.14
CA GLY A 118 15.44 7.67 -1.80
C GLY A 118 14.96 8.70 -0.78
N LEU A 119 13.73 8.56 -0.27
CA LEU A 119 13.18 9.41 0.78
C LEU A 119 13.39 8.80 2.16
N ALA A 120 13.30 9.63 3.19
CA ALA A 120 13.31 9.20 4.57
C ALA A 120 12.33 10.04 5.41
N ILE A 121 11.79 9.45 6.47
CA ILE A 121 10.83 10.08 7.37
C ILE A 121 11.16 9.76 8.83
N GLY A 122 10.80 10.68 9.73
CA GLY A 122 10.84 10.42 11.18
C GLY A 122 9.87 9.30 11.55
N CYS A 123 10.34 8.30 12.30
CA CYS A 123 9.58 7.09 12.67
C CYS A 123 9.87 6.63 14.12
N TRP A 124 8.88 6.06 14.78
CA TRP A 124 9.00 5.55 16.15
C TRP A 124 7.91 4.52 16.48
N HIS A 125 8.02 3.86 17.63
CA HIS A 125 6.93 3.11 18.25
C HIS A 125 6.90 3.39 19.75
N ASP A 126 5.74 3.18 20.37
CA ASP A 126 5.53 3.58 21.76
C ASP A 126 5.81 2.42 22.75
N THR A 127 5.88 1.18 22.25
CA THR A 127 6.07 -0.03 23.06
C THR A 127 7.55 -0.35 23.27
N PRO A 128 8.06 -0.60 24.50
CA PRO A 128 9.44 -1.03 24.67
C PRO A 128 9.72 -2.36 23.96
N PRO A 129 10.95 -2.60 23.46
CA PRO A 129 11.28 -3.85 22.82
C PRO A 129 11.10 -5.02 23.80
N PRO A 130 10.62 -6.19 23.35
CA PRO A 130 10.14 -7.29 24.21
C PRO A 130 11.21 -7.92 25.13
N ASN A 131 12.48 -7.51 24.99
CA ASN A 131 13.58 -8.01 25.81
C ASN A 131 14.58 -6.90 26.19
N SER A 132 14.11 -5.67 26.45
CA SER A 132 14.93 -4.65 27.10
C SER A 132 15.10 -5.01 28.59
N THR A 133 15.98 -5.96 28.87
CA THR A 133 16.59 -6.05 30.20
C THR A 133 17.37 -4.74 30.40
N SER A 134 17.08 -4.01 31.48
CA SER A 134 17.75 -2.74 31.82
C SER A 134 19.26 -2.90 31.78
N VAL A 135 19.89 -2.56 30.66
CA VAL A 135 21.33 -2.39 30.61
C VAL A 135 21.61 -1.06 31.28
N THR A 136 21.86 -1.10 32.58
CA THR A 136 22.49 0.00 33.32
C THR A 136 23.84 0.27 32.69
N THR A 137 23.87 1.12 31.68
CA THR A 137 25.11 1.71 31.17
C THR A 137 25.56 2.69 32.23
N LYS A 138 26.43 2.22 33.12
CA LYS A 138 27.20 3.11 33.98
C LYS A 138 27.96 4.04 33.03
N ALA A 139 27.72 5.35 33.13
CA ALA A 139 28.42 6.35 32.34
C ALA A 139 29.93 6.06 32.39
N PRO A 140 30.67 6.17 31.27
CA PRO A 140 32.10 5.97 31.28
C PRO A 140 32.70 6.97 32.27
N THR A 141 33.15 6.47 33.42
CA THR A 141 33.90 7.25 34.39
C THR A 141 35.22 7.61 33.75
N THR A 142 35.33 8.85 33.27
CA THR A 142 36.60 9.43 32.87
C THR A 142 37.40 9.66 34.15
N THR A 143 38.25 8.68 34.50
CA THR A 143 39.27 8.89 35.53
C THR A 143 40.31 9.85 34.97
N ALA A 144 40.14 11.14 35.23
CA ALA A 144 41.17 12.14 35.01
C ALA A 144 42.29 11.89 36.04
N THR A 145 43.32 11.14 35.65
CA THR A 145 44.58 11.09 36.40
C THR A 145 45.23 12.47 36.28
N SER A 146 45.03 13.29 37.30
CA SER A 146 45.83 14.49 37.52
C SER A 146 47.23 14.04 37.91
N ALA A 147 48.18 14.09 36.97
CA ALA A 147 49.59 13.98 37.28
C ALA A 147 50.08 15.38 37.72
N SER A 148 50.12 15.62 39.02
CA SER A 148 50.86 16.72 39.64
C SER A 148 52.21 16.21 40.16
N SER A 149 53.25 17.03 39.93
CA SER A 149 54.59 17.08 40.56
C SER A 149 55.53 15.89 40.28
N VAL A 150 56.81 16.09 39.96
CA VAL A 150 57.82 16.99 40.56
C VAL A 150 58.72 17.64 39.50
#